data_AF-A0A1G4BKT7-F1
#
_entry.id   AF-A0A1G4BKT7-F1
#
_cell.length_a   1.000
_cell.length_b   1.000
_cell.length_c   1.000
_cell.angle_alpha   90.00
_cell.angle_beta   90.00
_cell.angle_gamma   90.00
#
_symmetry.space_group_name_H-M   'P 1'
#
loop_
_entity.id
_entity.type
_entity.pdbx_description
1 polymer ?
#
loop_
_entity_poly.entity_id
_entity_poly.type
_entity_poly.pdbx_seq_one_letter_code
_entity_poly.pdbx_strand_id
1 'polypeptide(L)'
;MRYAQLILSLFLFFTFVLALPVPAPVDALVERAQSKSNNKGSSSNKGSSSNKGNASNKGSSKGVAKEVKGIDKNIGIQEKEQKDVKKLQKSEGTKKFGKESNGLNKEIANGQRQRERNQKLADKNNKPLTNGLDKVQNAQAKEAKQAKTLKGDDSKKDKATLNQLGKEFKGGEEQNKKNKAAALNGGNGGKGSKSNKKGGRSLEAAEETGEIELSRDEIE
;
A
#
# COMPACT_ATOMS: atom_id res chain seq x y z
N MET A 1 -32.93 6.18 23.82
CA MET A 1 -32.57 5.69 22.47
C MET A 1 -32.09 6.84 21.57
N ARG A 2 -30.86 7.36 21.70
CA ARG A 2 -30.31 8.42 20.81
C ARG A 2 -28.78 8.38 20.64
N TYR A 3 -28.17 7.19 20.57
CA TYR A 3 -26.71 7.05 20.30
C TYR A 3 -26.38 6.34 18.98
N ALA A 4 -27.38 5.88 18.23
CA ALA A 4 -27.17 5.09 17.01
C ALA A 4 -26.94 5.95 15.74
N GLN A 5 -27.11 7.27 15.78
CA GLN A 5 -27.01 8.14 14.60
C GLN A 5 -25.64 8.80 14.40
N LEU A 6 -24.75 8.82 15.40
CA LEU A 6 -23.43 9.45 15.25
C LEU A 6 -22.37 8.55 14.62
N ILE A 7 -22.63 7.25 14.45
CA ILE A 7 -21.70 6.31 13.80
C ILE A 7 -21.97 6.21 12.29
N LEU A 8 -23.12 6.73 11.82
CA LEU A 8 -23.54 6.65 10.42
C LEU A 8 -23.19 7.90 9.59
N SER A 9 -22.83 9.03 10.20
CA SER A 9 -22.57 10.30 9.49
C SER A 9 -21.11 10.57 9.12
N LEU A 10 -20.16 9.69 9.49
CA LEU A 10 -18.75 9.83 9.11
C LEU A 10 -18.40 8.99 7.86
N PHE A 11 -19.32 8.91 6.91
CA PHE A 11 -19.22 8.14 5.66
C PHE A 11 -19.52 9.00 4.42
N LEU A 12 -19.04 10.25 4.39
CA LEU A 12 -19.24 11.18 3.27
C LEU A 12 -17.94 11.84 2.80
N PHE A 13 -16.86 11.08 2.58
CA PHE A 13 -15.65 11.62 1.94
C PHE A 13 -14.87 10.65 1.04
N PHE A 14 -15.52 9.70 0.35
CA PHE A 14 -14.85 8.98 -0.73
C PHE A 14 -15.79 8.63 -1.90
N THR A 15 -16.27 9.67 -2.58
CA THR A 15 -16.65 9.59 -3.99
C THR A 15 -15.71 10.51 -4.77
N PHE A 16 -14.50 10.02 -5.06
CA PHE A 16 -13.73 10.53 -6.19
C PHE A 16 -13.73 9.46 -7.27
N VAL A 17 -14.55 9.70 -8.29
CA VAL A 17 -14.37 9.15 -9.63
C VAL A 17 -13.00 9.65 -10.10
N LEU A 18 -12.01 8.76 -10.06
CA LEU A 18 -10.76 8.95 -10.79
C LEU A 18 -10.86 8.06 -12.02
N ALA A 19 -10.99 8.70 -13.18
CA ALA A 19 -10.74 8.09 -14.47
C ALA A 19 -9.44 7.27 -14.40
N LEU A 20 -9.50 6.02 -14.84
CA LEU A 20 -8.37 5.11 -14.86
C LEU A 20 -7.23 5.71 -15.68
N PRO A 21 -6.05 5.99 -15.11
CA PRO A 21 -4.86 6.14 -15.94
C PRO A 21 -4.52 4.77 -16.52
N VAL A 22 -4.58 4.70 -17.87
CA VAL A 22 -4.01 3.63 -18.71
C VAL A 22 -2.63 3.22 -18.17
N PRO A 23 -2.29 1.92 -18.13
CA PRO A 23 -1.01 1.46 -17.60
C PRO A 23 0.13 2.16 -18.33
N ALA A 24 0.90 2.96 -17.60
CA ALA A 24 2.19 3.45 -18.07
C ALA A 24 3.08 2.24 -18.40
N PRO A 25 3.82 2.26 -19.52
CA PRO A 25 4.70 1.17 -19.89
C PRO A 25 5.71 0.92 -18.77
N VAL A 26 5.88 -0.36 -18.45
CA VAL A 26 6.76 -0.89 -17.39
C VAL A 26 8.26 -0.63 -17.63
N ASP A 27 8.62 0.03 -18.73
CA ASP A 27 10.00 0.22 -19.16
C ASP A 27 10.75 1.33 -18.43
N ALA A 28 10.07 2.16 -17.62
CA ALA A 28 10.71 3.18 -16.78
C ALA A 28 11.06 2.70 -15.35
N LEU A 29 10.98 1.39 -15.07
CA LEU A 29 11.15 0.84 -13.70
C LEU A 29 12.60 0.53 -13.30
N VAL A 30 13.60 0.80 -14.14
CA VAL A 30 14.94 0.19 -14.00
C VAL A 30 16.08 1.15 -13.65
N GLU A 31 15.86 2.44 -13.44
CA GLU A 31 17.01 3.36 -13.33
C GLU A 31 17.72 3.39 -11.96
N ARG A 32 17.12 2.85 -10.88
CA ARG A 32 17.73 2.94 -9.53
C ARG A 32 18.29 1.63 -8.98
N ALA A 33 17.80 0.48 -9.43
CA ALA A 33 18.25 -0.81 -8.92
C ALA A 33 19.57 -1.30 -9.54
N GLN A 34 19.97 -0.79 -10.71
CA GLN A 34 21.08 -1.33 -11.50
C GLN A 34 22.44 -0.63 -11.35
N SER A 35 22.63 0.28 -10.38
CA SER A 35 23.97 0.82 -10.11
C SER A 35 24.83 -0.17 -9.30
N LYS A 36 25.17 -1.31 -9.92
CA LYS A 36 26.20 -2.25 -9.47
C LYS A 36 26.69 -3.12 -10.64
N SER A 37 27.84 -2.75 -11.21
CA SER A 37 28.75 -3.49 -12.12
C SER A 37 29.33 -2.44 -13.09
N ASN A 38 30.60 -2.03 -13.14
CA ASN A 38 31.89 -2.63 -12.88
C ASN A 38 32.88 -1.51 -12.52
N ASN A 39 33.76 -1.67 -11.53
CA ASN A 39 35.21 -1.75 -11.82
C ASN A 39 35.98 -2.11 -10.54
N LYS A 40 36.75 -3.19 -10.64
CA LYS A 40 37.71 -3.68 -9.66
C LYS A 40 39.02 -2.96 -9.96
N GLY A 41 39.45 -2.05 -9.10
CA GLY A 41 40.69 -1.30 -9.27
C GLY A 41 41.25 -0.88 -7.92
N SER A 42 42.30 -1.59 -7.48
CA SER A 42 43.15 -1.26 -6.35
C SER A 42 43.87 0.08 -6.59
N SER A 43 43.96 0.95 -5.59
CA SER A 43 45.19 1.67 -5.20
C SER A 43 44.90 2.78 -4.18
N SER A 44 45.76 2.85 -3.19
CA SER A 44 45.91 3.88 -2.16
C SER A 44 46.10 5.29 -2.72
N ASN A 45 45.41 6.30 -2.18
CA ASN A 45 46.11 7.51 -1.72
C ASN A 45 45.28 8.35 -0.73
N LYS A 46 46.00 8.90 0.26
CA LYS A 46 45.53 9.79 1.32
C LYS A 46 45.55 11.22 0.78
N GLY A 47 44.40 11.89 0.75
CA GLY A 47 44.29 13.28 0.28
C GLY A 47 43.03 13.93 0.83
N SER A 48 43.19 14.69 1.92
CA SER A 48 42.18 15.57 2.47
C SER A 48 42.03 16.79 1.55
N SER A 49 40.87 16.96 0.93
CA SER A 49 40.47 18.20 0.29
C SER A 49 38.97 18.39 0.40
N SER A 50 38.60 19.40 1.19
CA SER A 50 37.27 19.94 1.36
C SER A 50 36.74 20.47 0.02
N ASN A 51 35.67 19.86 -0.50
CA ASN A 51 34.83 20.56 -1.47
C ASN A 51 33.35 20.47 -1.10
N LYS A 52 32.79 21.65 -0.84
CA LYS A 52 31.42 21.94 -0.43
C LYS A 52 30.53 21.82 -1.67
N GLY A 53 30.19 20.59 -2.05
CA GLY A 53 29.24 20.29 -3.12
C GLY A 53 27.91 19.87 -2.52
N ASN A 54 26.86 20.64 -2.81
CA ASN A 54 25.48 20.44 -2.36
C ASN A 54 24.99 19.03 -2.76
N ALA A 55 25.08 18.08 -1.83
CA ALA A 55 24.66 16.70 -2.02
C ALA A 55 23.13 16.66 -2.04
N SER A 56 22.55 16.74 -3.24
CA SER A 56 21.20 16.26 -3.47
C SER A 56 21.16 14.80 -2.99
N ASN A 57 20.36 14.58 -1.94
CA ASN A 57 20.20 13.32 -1.22
C ASN A 57 19.55 12.27 -2.13
N LYS A 58 20.26 11.83 -3.17
CA LYS A 58 19.94 10.68 -4.00
C LYS A 58 20.20 9.48 -3.11
N GLY A 59 19.19 9.10 -2.31
CA GLY A 59 19.30 8.03 -1.32
C GLY A 59 20.11 6.86 -1.90
N SER A 60 21.22 6.54 -1.22
CA SER A 60 22.12 5.47 -1.63
C SER A 60 21.32 4.22 -2.01
N SER A 61 21.67 3.53 -3.09
CA SER A 61 21.00 2.28 -3.52
C SER A 61 20.86 1.26 -2.37
N LYS A 62 21.77 1.30 -1.39
CA LYS A 62 21.72 0.51 -0.15
C LYS A 62 20.56 0.89 0.79
N GLY A 63 20.16 2.16 0.83
CA GLY A 63 19.03 2.65 1.63
C GLY A 63 17.70 2.15 1.06
N VAL A 64 17.50 2.33 -0.25
CA VAL A 64 16.30 1.87 -0.96
C VAL A 64 16.09 0.37 -0.81
N ALA A 65 17.15 -0.43 -0.95
CA ALA A 65 17.06 -1.87 -0.77
C ALA A 65 16.59 -2.27 0.64
N LYS A 66 17.01 -1.53 1.69
CA LYS A 66 16.57 -1.77 3.07
C LYS A 66 15.11 -1.39 3.27
N GLU A 67 14.67 -0.26 2.71
CA GLU A 67 13.27 0.19 2.74
C GLU A 67 12.37 -0.85 2.06
N VAL A 68 12.69 -1.23 0.83
CA VAL A 68 11.93 -2.22 0.05
C VAL A 68 11.85 -3.55 0.78
N LYS A 69 12.98 -4.08 1.28
CA LYS A 69 13.00 -5.33 2.04
C LYS A 69 12.15 -5.25 3.31
N GLY A 70 12.14 -4.10 3.97
CA GLY A 70 11.30 -3.85 5.13
C GLY A 70 9.81 -3.83 4.78
N ILE A 71 9.45 -3.22 3.65
CA ILE A 71 8.07 -3.13 3.16
C ILE A 71 7.58 -4.50 2.68
N ASP A 72 8.42 -5.30 2.02
CA ASP A 72 8.08 -6.68 1.62
C ASP A 72 7.74 -7.54 2.84
N LYS A 73 8.44 -7.35 3.97
CA LYS A 73 8.08 -8.01 5.23
C LYS A 73 6.70 -7.59 5.73
N ASN A 74 6.31 -6.32 5.59
CA ASN A 74 4.95 -5.88 5.97
C ASN A 74 3.89 -6.57 5.12
N ILE A 75 4.10 -6.67 3.81
CA ILE A 75 3.18 -7.33 2.88
C ILE A 75 3.01 -8.79 3.28
N GLY A 76 4.12 -9.51 3.50
CA GLY A 76 4.08 -10.91 3.93
C GLY A 76 3.43 -11.11 5.32
N ILE A 77 3.54 -10.14 6.22
CA ILE A 77 2.80 -10.16 7.50
C ILE A 77 1.30 -9.98 7.26
N GLN A 78 0.88 -9.05 6.41
CA GLN A 78 -0.54 -8.85 6.09
C GLN A 78 -1.19 -10.04 5.38
N GLU A 79 -0.44 -10.74 4.54
CA GLU A 79 -0.89 -12.00 3.97
C GLU A 79 -1.13 -13.09 5.04
N LYS A 80 -0.28 -13.13 6.08
CA LYS A 80 -0.47 -14.02 7.23
C LYS A 80 -1.65 -13.58 8.11
N GLU A 81 -1.77 -12.29 8.41
CA GLU A 81 -2.91 -11.72 9.15
C GLU A 81 -4.22 -12.10 8.46
N GLN A 82 -4.30 -11.99 7.13
CA GLN A 82 -5.47 -12.42 6.35
C GLN A 82 -5.73 -13.93 6.43
N LYS A 83 -4.69 -14.76 6.40
CA LYS A 83 -4.83 -16.22 6.59
C LYS A 83 -5.32 -16.55 7.99
N ASP A 84 -4.82 -15.85 9.01
CA ASP A 84 -5.19 -16.08 10.40
C ASP A 84 -6.62 -15.60 10.69
N VAL A 85 -7.10 -14.50 10.08
CA VAL A 85 -8.52 -14.14 10.11
C VAL A 85 -9.38 -15.28 9.54
N LYS A 86 -9.02 -15.85 8.39
CA LYS A 86 -9.76 -16.97 7.78
C LYS A 86 -9.75 -18.21 8.66
N LYS A 87 -8.65 -18.51 9.35
CA LYS A 87 -8.60 -19.60 10.34
C LYS A 87 -9.50 -19.30 11.53
N LEU A 88 -9.47 -18.07 12.02
CA LEU A 88 -10.22 -17.64 13.18
C LEU A 88 -11.73 -17.74 12.92
N GLN A 89 -12.19 -17.28 11.75
CA GLN A 89 -13.57 -17.46 11.25
C GLN A 89 -14.00 -18.94 11.24
N LYS A 90 -13.13 -19.86 10.82
CA LYS A 90 -13.43 -21.31 10.81
C LYS A 90 -13.41 -21.94 12.21
N SER A 91 -12.82 -21.27 13.18
CA SER A 91 -12.64 -21.76 14.54
C SER A 91 -13.63 -21.16 15.53
N GLU A 92 -14.51 -20.25 15.11
CA GLU A 92 -15.58 -19.68 15.94
C GLU A 92 -16.43 -20.80 16.57
N GLY A 93 -16.77 -20.66 17.85
CA GLY A 93 -17.51 -21.67 18.60
C GLY A 93 -16.71 -22.94 18.93
N THR A 94 -15.45 -23.06 18.53
CA THR A 94 -14.61 -24.25 18.78
C THR A 94 -13.54 -24.00 19.84
N LYS A 95 -13.03 -25.08 20.45
CA LYS A 95 -11.88 -25.03 21.38
C LYS A 95 -10.59 -24.49 20.74
N LYS A 96 -10.51 -24.43 19.40
CA LYS A 96 -9.34 -23.92 18.68
C LYS A 96 -9.30 -22.39 18.63
N PHE A 97 -10.42 -21.70 18.89
CA PHE A 97 -10.54 -20.26 18.77
C PHE A 97 -9.44 -19.50 19.54
N GLY A 98 -9.23 -19.83 20.81
CA GLY A 98 -8.22 -19.15 21.64
C GLY A 98 -6.80 -19.25 21.08
N LYS A 99 -6.44 -20.41 20.50
CA LYS A 99 -5.13 -20.61 19.87
C LYS A 99 -4.99 -19.76 18.60
N GLU A 100 -5.99 -19.78 17.72
CA GLU A 100 -5.96 -19.01 16.48
C GLU A 100 -6.01 -17.50 16.75
N SER A 101 -6.78 -17.07 17.76
CA SER A 101 -6.84 -15.67 18.21
C SER A 101 -5.48 -15.18 18.72
N ASN A 102 -4.77 -16.01 19.51
CA ASN A 102 -3.41 -15.70 19.94
C ASN A 102 -2.44 -15.62 18.76
N GLY A 103 -2.60 -16.48 17.76
CA GLY A 103 -1.86 -16.43 16.49
C GLY A 103 -2.03 -15.08 15.78
N LEU A 104 -3.28 -14.68 15.56
CA LEU A 104 -3.62 -13.40 14.94
C LEU A 104 -3.02 -12.21 15.72
N ASN A 105 -3.23 -12.16 17.03
CA ASN A 105 -2.70 -11.08 17.88
C ASN A 105 -1.16 -11.00 17.83
N LYS A 106 -0.47 -12.14 17.75
CA LYS A 106 0.99 -12.19 17.61
C LYS A 106 1.44 -11.63 16.27
N GLU A 107 0.74 -11.95 15.18
CA GLU A 107 1.08 -11.43 13.85
C GLU A 107 0.79 -9.92 13.74
N ILE A 108 -0.31 -9.42 14.31
CA ILE A 108 -0.56 -7.97 14.42
C ILE A 108 0.59 -7.28 15.17
N ALA A 109 1.03 -7.83 16.30
CA ALA A 109 2.15 -7.26 17.05
C ALA A 109 3.48 -7.33 16.26
N ASN A 110 3.70 -8.38 15.47
CA ASN A 110 4.85 -8.45 14.55
C ASN A 110 4.78 -7.34 13.49
N GLY A 111 3.59 -7.13 12.94
CA GLY A 111 3.30 -6.09 11.96
C GLY A 111 3.59 -4.69 12.49
N GLN A 112 3.10 -4.36 13.69
CA GLN A 112 3.38 -3.09 14.37
C GLN A 112 4.89 -2.85 14.52
N ARG A 113 5.62 -3.83 15.06
CA ARG A 113 7.08 -3.73 15.22
C ARG A 113 7.82 -3.58 13.88
N GLN A 114 7.38 -4.28 12.84
CA GLN A 114 8.02 -4.18 11.52
C GLN A 114 7.76 -2.81 10.88
N ARG A 115 6.55 -2.27 10.98
CA ARG A 115 6.20 -0.93 10.49
C ARG A 115 6.97 0.16 11.24
N GLU A 116 7.13 0.06 12.57
CA GLU A 116 8.00 0.95 13.34
C GLU A 116 9.47 0.89 12.89
N ARG A 117 9.99 -0.32 12.60
CA ARG A 117 11.34 -0.46 12.02
C ARG A 117 11.43 0.20 10.65
N ASN A 118 10.42 0.02 9.79
CA ASN A 118 10.39 0.65 8.47
C ASN A 118 10.35 2.18 8.59
N GLN A 119 9.62 2.73 9.56
CA GLN A 119 9.61 4.16 9.85
C GLN A 119 10.99 4.70 10.21
N LYS A 120 11.78 3.95 10.99
CA LYS A 120 13.15 4.33 11.34
C LYS A 120 14.11 4.27 10.15
N LEU A 121 13.86 3.39 9.20
CA LEU A 121 14.71 3.17 8.02
C LEU A 121 14.32 4.03 6.81
N ALA A 122 13.09 4.55 6.77
CA ALA A 122 12.59 5.34 5.66
C ALA A 122 13.30 6.69 5.55
N ASP A 123 13.63 7.06 4.30
CA ASP A 123 14.09 8.39 3.94
C ASP A 123 13.03 9.43 4.32
N LYS A 124 13.36 10.29 5.28
CA LYS A 124 12.46 11.32 5.82
C LYS A 124 12.05 12.39 4.80
N ASN A 125 12.79 12.47 3.70
CA ASN A 125 12.51 13.35 2.58
C ASN A 125 11.55 12.72 1.57
N ASN A 126 11.39 11.39 1.58
CA ASN A 126 10.41 10.69 0.76
C ASN A 126 9.02 10.74 1.40
N LYS A 127 8.35 11.90 1.27
CA LYS A 127 7.01 12.12 1.85
C LYS A 127 5.96 11.09 1.45
N PRO A 128 5.88 10.64 0.17
CA PRO A 128 4.96 9.57 -0.20
C PRO A 128 5.20 8.28 0.61
N LEU A 129 6.46 7.90 0.82
CA LEU A 129 6.81 6.74 1.64
C LEU A 129 6.48 6.96 3.12
N THR A 130 6.93 8.04 3.73
CA THR A 130 6.72 8.27 5.18
C THR A 130 5.24 8.39 5.52
N ASN A 131 4.47 9.16 4.74
CA ASN A 131 3.03 9.32 4.96
C ASN A 131 2.28 8.00 4.75
N GLY A 132 2.71 7.20 3.76
CA GLY A 132 2.15 5.89 3.50
C GLY A 132 2.46 4.87 4.59
N LEU A 133 3.66 4.93 5.19
CA LEU A 133 4.03 4.13 6.36
C LEU A 133 3.25 4.57 7.62
N ASP A 134 2.98 5.87 7.79
CA ASP A 134 2.21 6.40 8.92
C ASP A 134 0.76 5.92 8.86
N LYS A 135 0.15 5.92 7.68
CA LYS A 135 -1.20 5.39 7.46
C LYS A 135 -1.33 3.95 7.92
N VAL A 136 -0.41 3.07 7.51
CA VAL A 136 -0.48 1.65 7.90
C VAL A 136 -0.13 1.42 9.37
N GLN A 137 0.70 2.25 9.99
CA GLN A 137 0.98 2.19 11.42
C GLN A 137 -0.27 2.58 12.24
N ASN A 138 -0.94 3.66 11.86
CA ASN A 138 -2.13 4.15 12.56
C ASN A 138 -3.30 3.16 12.46
N ALA A 139 -3.48 2.51 11.30
CA ALA A 139 -4.49 1.47 11.11
C ALA A 139 -4.29 0.29 12.07
N GLN A 140 -3.05 -0.13 12.31
CA GLN A 140 -2.75 -1.30 13.13
C GLN A 140 -3.07 -1.13 14.62
N ALA A 141 -3.11 0.10 15.14
CA ALA A 141 -3.58 0.33 16.50
C ALA A 141 -5.08 0.02 16.64
N LYS A 142 -5.88 0.31 15.60
CA LYS A 142 -7.30 -0.01 15.53
C LYS A 142 -7.52 -1.51 15.36
N GLU A 143 -6.81 -2.14 14.43
CA GLU A 143 -6.87 -3.58 14.16
C GLU A 143 -6.53 -4.39 15.42
N ALA A 144 -5.50 -3.99 16.17
CA ALA A 144 -5.16 -4.63 17.45
C ALA A 144 -6.27 -4.52 18.50
N LYS A 145 -6.98 -3.39 18.56
CA LYS A 145 -8.12 -3.22 19.47
C LYS A 145 -9.29 -4.12 19.05
N GLN A 146 -9.61 -4.15 17.76
CA GLN A 146 -10.66 -5.00 17.20
C GLN A 146 -10.38 -6.49 17.46
N ALA A 147 -9.16 -6.95 17.20
CA ALA A 147 -8.77 -8.35 17.45
C ALA A 147 -8.92 -8.76 18.92
N LYS A 148 -8.65 -7.84 19.86
CA LYS A 148 -8.82 -8.08 21.30
C LYS A 148 -10.28 -8.13 21.77
N THR A 149 -11.23 -7.60 20.99
CA THR A 149 -12.66 -7.64 21.34
C THR A 149 -13.33 -8.96 20.99
N LEU A 150 -12.67 -9.82 20.20
CA LEU A 150 -13.22 -11.08 19.75
C LEU A 150 -13.34 -12.06 20.92
N LYS A 151 -14.51 -12.67 21.07
CA LYS A 151 -14.84 -13.60 22.16
C LYS A 151 -14.78 -15.06 21.72
N GLY A 152 -14.98 -15.32 20.44
CA GLY A 152 -15.04 -16.66 19.85
C GLY A 152 -16.37 -17.37 20.06
N ASP A 153 -17.42 -16.62 20.37
CA ASP A 153 -18.76 -17.13 20.67
C ASP A 153 -19.64 -17.32 19.42
N ASP A 154 -19.06 -17.26 18.21
CA ASP A 154 -19.75 -17.33 16.91
C ASP A 154 -20.84 -16.24 16.73
N SER A 155 -20.74 -15.15 17.50
CA SER A 155 -21.72 -14.07 17.47
C SER A 155 -21.65 -13.26 16.17
N LYS A 156 -22.78 -12.66 15.80
CA LYS A 156 -22.85 -11.71 14.67
C LYS A 156 -21.83 -10.56 14.80
N LYS A 157 -21.49 -10.18 16.03
CA LYS A 157 -20.50 -9.12 16.31
C LYS A 157 -19.09 -9.59 16.00
N ASP A 158 -18.70 -10.80 16.40
CA ASP A 158 -17.39 -11.37 16.09
C ASP A 158 -17.21 -11.55 14.58
N LYS A 159 -18.22 -12.10 13.90
CA LYS A 159 -18.24 -12.21 12.43
C LYS A 159 -18.04 -10.87 11.73
N ALA A 160 -18.75 -9.83 12.18
CA ALA A 160 -18.60 -8.48 11.65
C ALA A 160 -17.18 -7.92 11.90
N THR A 161 -16.65 -8.11 13.10
CA THR A 161 -15.28 -7.68 13.45
C THR A 161 -14.24 -8.43 12.60
N LEU A 162 -14.36 -9.74 12.42
CA LEU A 162 -13.45 -10.55 11.60
C LEU A 162 -13.49 -10.15 10.13
N ASN A 163 -14.69 -9.90 9.58
CA ASN A 163 -14.84 -9.42 8.21
C ASN A 163 -14.21 -8.02 8.03
N GLN A 164 -14.38 -7.15 9.03
CA GLN A 164 -13.76 -5.82 9.03
C GLN A 164 -12.24 -5.91 9.08
N LEU A 165 -11.69 -6.73 9.98
CA LEU A 165 -10.24 -7.00 10.08
C LEU A 165 -9.68 -7.52 8.75
N GLY A 166 -10.38 -8.47 8.10
CA GLY A 166 -9.98 -8.97 6.78
C GLY A 166 -9.89 -7.87 5.71
N LYS A 167 -10.85 -6.93 5.70
CA LYS A 167 -10.82 -5.76 4.79
C LYS A 167 -9.68 -4.81 5.12
N GLU A 168 -9.46 -4.54 6.40
CA GLU A 168 -8.42 -3.62 6.88
C GLU A 168 -7.02 -4.16 6.55
N PHE A 169 -6.75 -5.45 6.79
CA PHE A 169 -5.48 -6.07 6.41
C PHE A 169 -5.23 -6.02 4.90
N LYS A 170 -6.26 -6.27 4.07
CA LYS A 170 -6.15 -6.14 2.61
C LYS A 170 -5.85 -4.70 2.18
N GLY A 171 -6.57 -3.72 2.73
CA GLY A 171 -6.32 -2.30 2.44
C GLY A 171 -4.93 -1.86 2.88
N GLY A 172 -4.45 -2.37 4.02
CA GLY A 172 -3.10 -2.14 4.49
C GLY A 172 -2.04 -2.77 3.56
N GLU A 173 -2.31 -3.94 2.98
CA GLU A 173 -1.43 -4.60 2.00
C GLU A 173 -1.29 -3.76 0.73
N GLU A 174 -2.42 -3.28 0.21
CA GLU A 174 -2.45 -2.37 -0.94
C GLU A 174 -1.67 -1.08 -0.66
N GLN A 175 -1.80 -0.50 0.54
CA GLN A 175 -1.02 0.67 0.93
C GLN A 175 0.47 0.34 1.03
N ASN A 176 0.87 -0.83 1.54
CA ASN A 176 2.28 -1.24 1.55
C ASN A 176 2.84 -1.46 0.13
N LYS A 177 2.05 -1.95 -0.83
CA LYS A 177 2.45 -1.99 -2.25
C LYS A 177 2.74 -0.60 -2.81
N LYS A 178 1.90 0.39 -2.48
CA LYS A 178 2.14 1.81 -2.82
C LYS A 178 3.41 2.35 -2.14
N ASN A 179 3.64 1.99 -0.89
CA ASN A 179 4.86 2.38 -0.16
C ASN A 179 6.11 1.79 -0.82
N LYS A 180 6.07 0.54 -1.30
CA LYS A 180 7.17 -0.10 -2.03
C LYS A 180 7.51 0.67 -3.30
N ALA A 181 6.50 1.04 -4.08
CA ALA A 181 6.69 1.87 -5.26
C ALA A 181 7.31 3.24 -4.91
N ALA A 182 6.83 3.89 -3.85
CA ALA A 182 7.39 5.15 -3.37
C ALA A 182 8.86 5.02 -2.93
N ALA A 183 9.24 3.93 -2.25
CA ALA A 183 10.63 3.66 -1.86
C ALA A 183 11.54 3.53 -3.09
N LEU A 184 11.12 2.76 -4.10
CA LEU A 184 11.85 2.61 -5.36
C LEU A 184 12.05 3.97 -6.07
N ASN A 185 11.01 4.81 -6.09
CA ASN A 185 11.00 6.10 -6.79
C ASN A 185 11.65 7.26 -6.00
N GLY A 186 12.08 7.03 -4.75
CA GLY A 186 12.94 7.96 -4.01
C GLY A 186 12.35 9.32 -3.64
N GLY A 187 11.03 9.42 -3.51
CA GLY A 187 10.40 10.68 -3.11
C GLY A 187 10.20 11.68 -4.24
N ASN A 188 10.52 11.34 -5.50
CA ASN A 188 10.02 12.08 -6.67
C ASN A 188 8.54 11.72 -6.92
N GLY A 189 7.69 11.95 -5.91
CA GLY A 189 6.26 12.12 -6.12
C GLY A 189 6.01 13.52 -6.67
N GLY A 190 6.00 13.67 -7.99
CA GLY A 190 5.23 14.73 -8.64
C GLY A 190 5.84 16.14 -8.72
N LYS A 191 7.06 16.30 -9.26
CA LYS A 191 7.41 17.54 -9.97
C LYS A 191 7.31 17.30 -11.47
N GLY A 192 6.13 17.63 -12.01
CA GLY A 192 5.83 17.90 -13.41
C GLY A 192 6.54 17.03 -14.44
N SER A 193 5.84 16.02 -14.95
CA SER A 193 5.97 15.71 -16.38
C SER A 193 5.55 16.99 -17.12
N LYS A 194 6.51 17.85 -17.46
CA LYS A 194 6.30 18.88 -18.47
C LYS A 194 6.09 18.10 -19.77
N SER A 195 4.82 17.87 -20.09
CA SER A 195 4.40 17.50 -21.42
C SER A 195 5.04 18.50 -22.38
N ASN A 196 5.91 17.99 -23.23
CA ASN A 196 6.48 18.76 -24.31
C ASN A 196 5.33 19.08 -25.27
N LYS A 197 4.71 20.26 -25.11
CA LYS A 197 3.68 20.77 -26.00
C LYS A 197 4.34 21.10 -27.35
N LYS A 198 4.32 20.11 -28.26
CA LYS A 198 4.54 20.27 -29.70
C LYS A 198 3.35 19.52 -30.32
N GLY A 199 2.22 20.19 -30.56
CA GLY A 199 2.01 21.01 -31.74
C GLY A 199 1.55 20.12 -32.89
N GLY A 200 0.23 20.05 -33.16
CA GLY A 200 -0.26 19.25 -34.29
C GLY A 200 -1.77 18.99 -34.33
N ARG A 201 -2.51 20.01 -34.80
CA ARG A 201 -3.70 19.96 -35.68
C ARG A 201 -4.93 19.12 -35.29
N SER A 202 -6.02 19.87 -35.17
CA SER A 202 -7.45 19.51 -35.27
C SER A 202 -7.81 18.62 -36.47
N LEU A 203 -8.71 17.67 -36.22
CA LEU A 203 -9.70 17.05 -37.12
C LEU A 203 -10.80 16.54 -36.18
N GLU A 204 -11.87 17.31 -35.96
CA GLU A 204 -13.16 17.18 -36.65
C GLU A 204 -13.83 15.84 -36.33
N ALA A 205 -14.70 15.87 -35.32
CA ALA A 205 -15.55 14.75 -34.93
C ALA A 205 -16.84 14.82 -35.75
N ALA A 206 -17.04 13.81 -36.61
CA ALA A 206 -18.33 13.51 -37.20
C ALA A 206 -19.21 12.84 -36.14
N GLU A 207 -20.42 13.36 -36.00
CA GLU A 207 -21.52 12.75 -35.25
C GLU A 207 -21.97 11.47 -35.98
N GLU A 208 -22.07 10.36 -35.25
CA GLU A 208 -22.83 9.20 -35.73
C GLU A 208 -23.79 8.78 -34.60
N THR A 209 -25.05 9.10 -34.84
CA THR A 209 -26.23 8.72 -34.05
C THR A 209 -26.54 7.24 -34.31
N GLY A 210 -26.33 6.40 -33.29
CA GLY A 210 -26.76 5.00 -33.33
C GLY A 210 -28.24 4.87 -32.96
N GLU A 211 -29.08 4.62 -33.97
CA GLU A 211 -30.44 4.12 -33.81
C GLU A 211 -30.43 2.67 -33.28
N ILE A 212 -31.30 2.38 -32.31
CA ILE A 212 -31.53 1.04 -31.76
C ILE A 212 -32.72 0.46 -32.51
N GLU A 213 -32.47 -0.46 -33.44
CA GLU A 213 -33.50 -1.26 -34.08
C GLU A 213 -33.76 -2.54 -33.25
N LEU A 214 -34.98 -2.64 -32.72
CA LEU A 214 -35.49 -3.78 -31.95
C LEU A 214 -35.99 -4.86 -32.93
N SER A 215 -35.20 -5.93 -33.12
CA SER A 215 -35.65 -7.14 -33.80
C SER A 215 -36.45 -8.01 -32.82
N ARG A 216 -37.76 -8.01 -33.01
CA ARG A 216 -38.69 -9.05 -32.55
C ARG A 216 -38.65 -10.17 -33.59
N ASP A 217 -38.72 -11.42 -33.12
CA ASP A 217 -39.27 -12.64 -33.77
C ASP A 217 -38.48 -13.86 -33.25
N GLU A 218 -39.08 -14.63 -32.35
CA GLU A 218 -39.93 -15.83 -32.61
C GLU A 218 -39.12 -17.09 -32.26
N ILE A 219 -39.40 -17.66 -31.09
CA ILE A 219 -39.22 -19.09 -30.81
C ILE A 219 -40.48 -19.54 -30.08
N GLU A 220 -41.42 -20.09 -30.84
CA GLU A 220 -42.08 -21.36 -30.51
C GLU A 220 -41.54 -22.43 -31.46
#